data_AF-A0A0C2GF88-F1
#
_entry.id   AF-A0A0C2GF88-F1
#
_cell.length_a   1.000
_cell.length_b   1.000
_cell.length_c   1.000
_cell.angle_alpha   90.00
_cell.angle_beta   90.00
_cell.angle_gamma   90.00
#
_symmetry.space_group_name_H-M   'P 1'
#
loop_
_entity.id
_entity.type
_entity.pdbx_description
1 polymer ?
#
loop_
_entity_poly.entity_id
_entity_poly.type
_entity_poly.pdbx_seq_one_letter_code
_entity_poly.pdbx_strand_id
1 'polypeptide(L)'
;MKQHMNLGKLLRSTYVDTGFLAQRYSSKEIYIRSTDVNRTIISAMSNLLGMYSVNNGASIPGVDYPDEPGWPTGYVPVAIHTVDDDTDYVVAMLNFLTKNCGETVDIDNLWVVQDALMIEQLHENSTLRQVNKWFSDDLFNQMTVINDRVELYQNGIFSELLKLY
;
A
#
# COMPACT_ATOMS: atom_id res chain seq x y z
N MET A 1 15.58 -8.48 6.16
CA MET A 1 15.49 -9.49 5.08
C MET A 1 14.88 -10.83 5.55
N LYS A 2 15.56 -11.67 6.37
CA LYS A 2 15.03 -13.00 6.79
C LYS A 2 13.61 -12.97 7.39
N GLN A 3 13.31 -11.99 8.24
CA GLN A 3 11.97 -11.81 8.81
C GLN A 3 10.90 -11.57 7.73
N HIS A 4 11.16 -10.66 6.79
CA HIS A 4 10.24 -10.40 5.67
C HIS A 4 10.08 -11.61 4.75
N MET A 5 11.14 -12.39 4.52
CA MET A 5 11.05 -13.64 3.77
C MET A 5 10.16 -14.68 4.47
N ASN A 6 10.28 -14.82 5.80
CA ASN A 6 9.40 -15.70 6.57
C ASN A 6 7.95 -15.21 6.55
N LEU A 7 7.73 -13.90 6.63
CA LEU A 7 6.41 -13.30 6.47
C LEU A 7 5.83 -13.60 5.07
N GLY A 8 6.64 -13.48 4.01
CA GLY A 8 6.23 -13.84 2.65
C GLY A 8 5.78 -15.30 2.51
N LYS A 9 6.49 -16.24 3.16
CA LYS A 9 6.09 -17.66 3.20
C LYS A 9 4.75 -17.85 3.92
N LEU A 10 4.54 -17.13 5.02
CA LEU A 10 3.27 -17.14 5.73
C LEU A 10 2.15 -16.63 4.81
N LEU A 11 2.34 -15.47 4.16
CA LEU A 11 1.37 -14.91 3.22
C LEU A 11 1.05 -15.86 2.06
N ARG A 12 2.05 -16.59 1.53
CA ARG A 12 1.80 -17.65 0.54
C ARG A 12 0.85 -18.71 1.09
N SER A 13 1.17 -19.26 2.26
CA SER A 13 0.35 -20.30 2.88
C SER A 13 -1.07 -19.84 3.17
N THR A 14 -1.25 -18.56 3.48
CA THR A 14 -2.54 -17.96 3.80
C THR A 14 -3.37 -17.65 2.56
N TYR A 15 -2.76 -17.15 1.47
CA TYR A 15 -3.49 -16.59 0.34
C TYR A 15 -3.30 -17.36 -0.98
N VAL A 16 -2.12 -17.90 -1.24
CA VAL A 16 -1.83 -18.61 -2.51
C VAL A 16 -2.22 -20.09 -2.38
N ASP A 17 -1.79 -20.74 -1.30
CA ASP A 17 -2.02 -22.18 -1.10
C ASP A 17 -3.50 -22.49 -0.77
N THR A 18 -4.24 -21.52 -0.25
CA THR A 18 -5.70 -21.59 -0.04
C THR A 18 -6.50 -21.30 -1.32
N GLY A 19 -5.85 -20.81 -2.38
CA GLY A 19 -6.48 -20.51 -3.67
C GLY A 19 -7.13 -19.13 -3.79
N PHE A 20 -6.93 -18.22 -2.83
CA PHE A 20 -7.37 -16.83 -2.96
C PHE A 20 -6.59 -16.07 -4.04
N LEU A 21 -5.27 -16.33 -4.13
CA LEU A 21 -4.37 -15.83 -5.17
C LEU A 21 -3.87 -16.97 -6.04
N ALA A 22 -3.52 -16.68 -7.30
CA ALA A 22 -2.98 -17.67 -8.20
C ALA A 22 -1.64 -18.22 -7.70
N GLN A 23 -1.39 -19.50 -8.00
CA GLN A 23 -0.12 -20.18 -7.71
C GLN A 23 1.08 -19.51 -8.40
N ARG A 24 0.83 -18.90 -9.56
CA ARG A 24 1.75 -18.09 -10.35
C ARG A 24 1.44 -16.62 -10.12
N TYR A 25 2.49 -15.78 -10.06
CA TYR A 25 2.31 -14.35 -9.90
C TYR A 25 1.50 -13.76 -11.07
N SER A 26 0.56 -12.88 -10.75
CA SER A 26 -0.22 -12.11 -11.72
C SER A 26 -0.29 -10.66 -11.27
N SER A 27 0.17 -9.73 -12.12
CA SER A 27 0.09 -8.29 -11.85
C SER A 27 -1.35 -7.75 -11.86
N LYS A 28 -2.33 -8.57 -12.26
CA LYS A 28 -3.76 -8.24 -12.18
C LYS A 28 -4.37 -8.56 -10.82
N GLU A 29 -3.71 -9.41 -10.02
CA GLU A 29 -4.19 -9.84 -8.71
C GLU A 29 -3.50 -9.09 -7.57
N ILE A 30 -2.25 -8.67 -7.77
CA ILE A 30 -1.44 -8.05 -6.72
C ILE A 30 -0.76 -6.79 -7.25
N TYR A 31 -1.01 -5.68 -6.55
CA TYR A 31 -0.28 -4.44 -6.70
C TYR A 31 0.64 -4.23 -5.49
N ILE A 32 1.93 -3.99 -5.75
CA ILE A 32 2.93 -3.81 -4.69
C ILE A 32 3.47 -2.39 -4.76
N ARG A 33 3.34 -1.67 -3.64
CA ARG A 33 3.88 -0.32 -3.47
C ARG A 33 4.80 -0.27 -2.25
N SER A 34 5.87 0.52 -2.35
CA SER A 34 6.77 0.86 -1.27
C SER A 34 7.10 2.35 -1.28
N THR A 35 7.54 2.91 -0.16
CA THR A 35 8.15 4.24 -0.15
C THR A 35 9.54 4.17 -0.80
N ASP A 36 10.03 5.28 -1.34
CA ASP A 36 11.31 5.34 -2.06
C ASP A 36 12.54 5.39 -1.12
N VAL A 37 12.67 4.40 -0.24
CA VAL A 37 13.84 4.24 0.61
C VAL A 37 14.33 2.80 0.58
N ASN A 38 15.65 2.62 0.56
CA ASN A 38 16.28 1.30 0.40
C ASN A 38 15.73 0.24 1.36
N ARG A 39 15.46 0.61 2.62
CA ARG A 39 14.98 -0.33 3.64
C ARG A 39 13.60 -0.90 3.31
N THR A 40 12.68 -0.11 2.75
CA THR A 40 11.31 -0.53 2.47
C THR A 40 11.25 -1.32 1.18
N ILE A 41 12.02 -0.92 0.16
CA ILE A 41 12.17 -1.66 -1.10
C ILE A 41 12.77 -3.05 -0.85
N ILE A 42 13.88 -3.13 -0.10
CA ILE A 42 14.54 -4.42 0.23
C ILE A 42 13.60 -5.31 1.06
N SER A 43 12.81 -4.73 1.95
CA SER A 43 11.80 -5.45 2.73
C SER A 43 10.67 -6.00 1.85
N ALA A 44 10.16 -5.21 0.91
CA ALA A 44 9.14 -5.64 -0.05
C ALA A 44 9.68 -6.77 -0.97
N MET A 45 10.90 -6.63 -1.51
CA MET A 45 11.57 -7.67 -2.27
C MET A 45 11.72 -8.97 -1.46
N SER A 46 12.17 -8.86 -0.21
CA SER A 46 12.33 -10.01 0.69
C SER A 46 11.00 -10.72 0.95
N ASN A 47 9.90 -9.97 1.07
CA ASN A 47 8.57 -10.53 1.28
C ASN A 47 8.09 -11.29 0.03
N LEU A 48 8.20 -10.67 -1.15
CA LEU A 48 7.82 -11.29 -2.43
C LEU A 48 8.64 -12.54 -2.77
N LEU A 49 9.94 -12.53 -2.42
CA LEU A 49 10.79 -13.71 -2.49
C LEU A 49 10.21 -14.88 -1.69
N GLY A 50 9.74 -14.63 -0.46
CA GLY A 50 9.11 -15.65 0.36
C GLY A 50 7.77 -16.15 -0.20
N MET A 51 7.06 -15.29 -0.93
CA MET A 51 5.70 -15.56 -1.39
C MET A 51 5.63 -16.27 -2.76
N TYR A 52 6.41 -15.80 -3.74
CA TYR A 52 6.34 -16.28 -5.13
C TYR A 52 7.61 -16.91 -5.65
N SER A 53 8.77 -16.71 -5.00
CA SER A 53 10.02 -17.35 -5.43
C SER A 53 10.24 -18.71 -4.75
N VAL A 54 9.26 -19.61 -4.90
CA VAL A 54 9.27 -20.96 -4.33
C VAL A 54 9.74 -21.99 -5.34
N ASN A 55 10.67 -22.85 -4.94
CA ASN A 55 11.17 -23.95 -5.78
C ASN A 55 10.31 -25.21 -5.61
N ASN A 56 9.02 -25.10 -5.95
CA ASN A 56 8.04 -26.19 -5.88
C ASN A 56 7.39 -26.50 -7.24
N GLY A 57 7.93 -25.92 -8.32
CA GLY A 57 7.38 -26.06 -9.67
C GLY A 57 6.17 -25.19 -9.98
N ALA A 58 5.75 -24.29 -9.08
CA ALA A 58 4.66 -23.35 -9.36
C ALA A 58 5.00 -22.37 -10.49
N SER A 59 6.27 -21.94 -10.56
CA SER A 59 6.77 -21.02 -11.58
C SER A 59 7.48 -21.75 -12.71
N ILE A 60 7.28 -21.29 -13.95
CA ILE A 60 7.77 -21.92 -15.17
C ILE A 60 9.05 -21.21 -15.65
N PRO A 61 10.20 -21.93 -15.80
CA PRO A 61 11.40 -21.38 -16.42
C PRO A 61 11.13 -20.92 -17.86
N GLY A 62 11.71 -19.79 -18.26
CA GLY A 62 11.54 -19.18 -19.58
C GLY A 62 10.22 -18.43 -19.77
N VAL A 63 9.31 -18.45 -18.78
CA VAL A 63 8.03 -17.73 -18.81
C VAL A 63 7.92 -16.80 -17.60
N ASP A 64 7.99 -17.35 -16.39
CA ASP A 64 7.85 -16.58 -15.15
C ASP A 64 9.20 -16.05 -14.65
N TYR A 65 10.30 -16.66 -15.09
CA TYR A 65 11.66 -16.19 -14.84
C TYR A 65 12.63 -16.69 -15.94
N PRO A 66 13.74 -15.98 -16.22
CA PRO A 66 14.76 -16.41 -17.18
C PRO A 66 15.30 -17.81 -16.94
N ASP A 67 15.34 -18.62 -18.00
CA ASP A 67 16.00 -19.94 -18.03
C ASP A 67 17.41 -19.79 -18.61
N GLU A 68 18.27 -19.07 -17.91
CA GLU A 68 19.63 -18.79 -18.34
C GLU A 68 20.67 -18.95 -17.22
N PRO A 69 21.93 -19.32 -17.55
CA PRO A 69 23.00 -19.42 -16.56
C PRO A 69 23.22 -18.09 -15.83
N GLY A 70 23.17 -18.13 -14.50
CA GLY A 70 23.34 -16.95 -13.65
C GLY A 70 22.03 -16.40 -13.07
N TRP A 71 20.88 -16.80 -13.62
CA TRP A 71 19.59 -16.51 -12.99
C TRP A 71 19.28 -17.51 -11.86
N PRO A 72 18.88 -17.06 -10.66
CA PRO A 72 18.51 -17.99 -9.59
C PRO A 72 17.23 -18.77 -9.93
N THR A 73 17.29 -20.10 -9.86
CA THR A 73 16.13 -20.96 -10.13
C THR A 73 14.95 -20.61 -9.22
N GLY A 74 13.80 -20.34 -9.83
CA GLY A 74 12.57 -20.00 -9.12
C GLY A 74 12.49 -18.55 -8.66
N TYR A 75 13.46 -17.69 -8.97
CA TYR A 75 13.36 -16.25 -8.68
C TYR A 75 12.46 -15.55 -9.69
N VAL A 76 11.25 -15.17 -9.26
CA VAL A 76 10.28 -14.44 -10.08
C VAL A 76 10.45 -12.94 -9.86
N PRO A 77 10.77 -12.15 -10.90
CA PRO A 77 10.86 -10.70 -10.78
C PRO A 77 9.44 -10.13 -10.65
N VAL A 78 9.19 -9.41 -9.57
CA VAL A 78 7.90 -8.76 -9.29
C VAL A 78 8.15 -7.25 -9.18
N ALA A 79 7.35 -6.46 -9.89
CA ALA A 79 7.45 -5.02 -9.85
C ALA A 79 7.06 -4.49 -8.46
N ILE A 80 7.91 -3.62 -7.91
CA ILE A 80 7.62 -2.84 -6.71
C ILE A 80 7.55 -1.39 -7.15
N HIS A 81 6.37 -0.80 -7.05
CA HIS A 81 6.18 0.59 -7.41
C HIS A 81 6.61 1.48 -6.25
N THR A 82 7.41 2.49 -6.54
CA THR A 82 7.71 3.59 -5.62
C THR A 82 7.09 4.86 -6.15
N VAL A 83 6.78 5.76 -5.24
CA VAL A 83 6.53 7.17 -5.54
C VAL A 83 7.65 7.92 -4.85
N ASP A 84 8.28 8.85 -5.56
CA ASP A 84 9.31 9.71 -4.99
C ASP A 84 8.74 10.41 -3.75
N ASP A 85 9.49 10.46 -2.66
CA ASP A 85 9.03 10.94 -1.34
C ASP A 85 8.47 12.37 -1.46
N ASP A 86 9.11 13.21 -2.31
CA ASP A 86 8.70 14.59 -2.57
C ASP A 86 7.35 14.69 -3.32
N THR A 87 6.89 13.59 -3.92
CA THR A 87 5.63 13.50 -4.68
C THR A 87 4.62 12.52 -4.06
N ASP A 88 4.96 11.87 -2.94
CA ASP A 88 4.07 10.96 -2.23
C ASP A 88 3.09 11.75 -1.35
N TYR A 89 2.05 12.27 -2.00
CA TYR A 89 0.99 13.05 -1.35
C TYR A 89 0.27 12.28 -0.23
N VAL A 90 0.24 10.94 -0.27
CA VAL A 90 -0.37 10.13 0.81
C VAL A 90 0.51 10.18 2.05
N VAL A 91 1.80 9.85 1.91
CA VAL A 91 2.74 9.86 3.04
C VAL A 91 2.94 11.27 3.59
N ALA A 92 3.06 12.27 2.71
CA ALA A 92 3.16 13.67 3.09
C ALA A 92 1.95 14.13 3.89
N MET A 93 0.73 13.79 3.45
CA MET A 93 -0.51 14.10 4.17
C MET A 93 -0.55 13.41 5.54
N LEU A 94 -0.26 12.11 5.62
CA LEU A 94 -0.28 11.37 6.89
C LEU A 94 0.72 11.94 7.90
N ASN A 95 1.93 12.30 7.45
CA ASN A 95 2.93 12.97 8.29
C ASN A 95 2.46 14.36 8.74
N PHE A 96 1.82 15.11 7.84
CA PHE A 96 1.26 16.42 8.14
C PHE A 96 0.16 16.32 9.21
N LEU A 97 -0.76 15.37 9.07
CA LEU A 97 -1.81 15.11 10.06
C LEU A 97 -1.21 14.64 11.39
N THR A 98 -0.26 13.71 11.36
CA THR A 98 0.45 13.26 12.57
C THR A 98 1.02 14.43 13.38
N LYS A 99 1.63 15.39 12.69
CA LYS A 99 2.22 16.57 13.32
C LYS A 99 1.18 17.52 13.90
N ASN A 100 0.05 17.73 13.22
CA ASN A 100 -0.97 18.70 13.63
C ASN A 100 -1.97 18.13 14.64
N CYS A 101 -2.27 16.83 14.59
CA CYS A 101 -3.17 16.13 15.51
C CYS A 101 -2.45 15.72 16.81
N GLY A 102 -1.12 15.63 16.80
CA GLY A 102 -0.33 15.25 17.98
C GLY A 102 -0.37 13.75 18.31
N GLU A 103 -0.91 12.95 17.40
CA GLU A 103 -0.96 11.49 17.47
C GLU A 103 -0.52 10.90 16.13
N THR A 104 -0.04 9.65 16.12
CA THR A 104 0.36 8.97 14.88
C THR A 104 -0.87 8.74 14.03
N VAL A 105 -0.90 9.34 12.84
CA VAL A 105 -1.93 9.14 11.82
C VAL A 105 -1.34 8.27 10.71
N ASP A 106 -1.95 7.13 10.48
CA ASP A 106 -1.63 6.18 9.42
C ASP A 106 -2.89 5.84 8.62
N ILE A 107 -2.76 4.90 7.70
CA ILE A 107 -3.85 4.55 6.79
C ILE A 107 -5.01 3.83 7.50
N ASP A 108 -4.75 3.18 8.64
CA ASP A 108 -5.74 2.39 9.37
C ASP A 108 -6.61 3.28 10.28
N ASN A 109 -6.09 4.45 10.70
CA ASN A 109 -6.81 5.39 11.56
C ASN A 109 -7.14 6.75 10.92
N LEU A 110 -6.84 6.95 9.64
CA LEU A 110 -7.13 8.20 8.90
C LEU A 110 -8.59 8.65 9.04
N TRP A 111 -9.53 7.70 9.01
CA TRP A 111 -10.98 7.95 9.14
C TRP A 111 -11.34 8.70 10.42
N VAL A 112 -10.60 8.51 11.52
CA VAL A 112 -10.85 9.20 12.80
C VAL A 112 -10.71 10.71 12.65
N VAL A 113 -9.64 11.14 11.98
CA VAL A 113 -9.38 12.57 11.74
C VAL A 113 -10.35 13.11 10.68
N GLN A 114 -10.63 12.34 9.63
CA GLN A 114 -11.52 12.75 8.55
C GLN A 114 -12.95 12.97 9.08
N ASP A 115 -13.49 12.03 9.86
CA ASP A 115 -14.85 12.10 10.40
C ASP A 115 -15.00 13.26 11.38
N ALA A 116 -14.01 13.47 12.26
CA ALA A 116 -14.00 14.59 13.20
C ALA A 116 -14.04 15.93 12.45
N LEU A 117 -13.19 16.09 11.43
CA LEU A 117 -13.16 17.30 10.60
C LEU A 117 -14.46 17.48 9.79
N MET A 118 -15.06 16.40 9.28
CA MET A 118 -16.34 16.45 8.59
C MET A 118 -17.45 16.99 9.50
N ILE A 119 -17.56 16.45 10.72
CA ILE A 119 -18.55 16.87 11.71
C ILE A 119 -18.34 18.34 12.09
N GLU A 120 -17.09 18.73 12.38
CA GLU A 120 -16.75 20.12 12.69
C GLU A 120 -17.05 21.05 11.51
N GLN A 121 -16.84 20.61 10.27
CA GLN A 121 -17.15 21.39 9.08
C GLN A 121 -18.67 21.60 8.89
N LEU A 122 -19.49 20.60 9.23
CA LEU A 122 -20.95 20.65 9.12
C LEU A 122 -21.60 21.52 10.21
N HIS A 123 -21.07 21.47 11.44
CA HIS A 123 -21.72 22.06 12.60
C HIS A 123 -21.00 23.30 13.15
N GLU A 124 -19.68 23.41 13.01
CA GLU A 124 -18.83 24.40 13.69
C GLU A 124 -17.75 24.99 12.76
N ASN A 125 -18.07 25.18 11.47
CA ASN A 125 -17.11 25.53 10.42
C ASN A 125 -16.26 26.78 10.72
N SER A 126 -16.88 27.82 11.30
CA SER A 126 -16.17 29.04 11.67
C SER A 126 -15.12 28.78 12.75
N THR A 127 -15.46 27.99 13.75
CA THR A 127 -14.58 27.61 14.86
C THR A 127 -13.44 26.72 14.36
N LEU A 128 -13.77 25.72 13.55
CA LEU A 128 -12.81 24.82 12.89
C LEU A 128 -11.70 25.63 12.20
N ARG A 129 -12.07 26.56 11.32
CA ARG A 129 -11.09 27.36 10.56
C ARG A 129 -10.33 28.37 11.40
N GLN A 130 -10.90 28.82 12.52
CA GLN A 130 -10.23 29.73 13.44
C GLN A 130 -9.15 29.02 14.27
N VAL A 131 -9.47 27.83 14.77
CA VAL A 131 -8.59 27.05 15.65
C VAL A 131 -7.55 26.28 14.82
N ASN A 132 -8.00 25.57 13.78
CA ASN A 132 -7.17 24.74 12.92
C ASN A 132 -6.73 25.52 11.68
N LYS A 133 -5.77 26.44 11.84
CA LYS A 133 -5.23 27.24 10.71
C LYS A 133 -4.56 26.41 9.61
N TRP A 134 -4.23 25.16 9.91
CA TRP A 134 -3.66 24.19 8.98
C TRP A 134 -4.72 23.49 8.14
N PHE A 135 -6.00 23.57 8.53
CA PHE A 135 -7.11 22.96 7.81
C PHE A 135 -7.44 23.74 6.53
N SER A 136 -7.65 23.02 5.43
CA SER A 136 -8.10 23.57 4.16
C SER A 136 -9.05 22.59 3.46
N ASP A 137 -9.89 23.11 2.55
CA ASP A 137 -10.81 22.26 1.79
C ASP A 137 -10.06 21.29 0.85
N ASP A 138 -8.90 21.70 0.35
CA ASP A 138 -8.03 20.85 -0.46
C ASP A 138 -7.49 19.66 0.36
N LEU A 139 -6.98 19.92 1.58
CA LEU A 139 -6.55 18.87 2.50
C LEU A 139 -7.70 17.90 2.80
N PHE A 140 -8.89 18.42 3.07
CA PHE A 140 -10.05 17.60 3.37
C PHE A 140 -10.48 16.71 2.19
N ASN A 141 -10.44 17.26 0.97
CA ASN A 141 -10.72 16.49 -0.24
C ASN A 141 -9.68 15.39 -0.46
N GLN A 142 -8.39 15.66 -0.24
CA GLN A 142 -7.33 14.65 -0.33
C GLN A 142 -7.54 13.52 0.69
N MET A 143 -7.85 13.88 1.95
CA MET A 143 -8.17 12.91 3.00
C MET A 143 -9.34 12.03 2.61
N THR A 144 -10.39 12.62 2.05
CA THR A 144 -11.61 11.90 1.63
C THR A 144 -11.31 10.91 0.51
N VAL A 145 -10.60 11.34 -0.54
CA VAL A 145 -10.21 10.44 -1.64
C VAL A 145 -9.35 9.27 -1.16
N ILE A 146 -8.46 9.51 -0.20
CA ILE A 146 -7.62 8.44 0.36
C ILE A 146 -8.47 7.52 1.24
N ASN A 147 -9.31 8.06 2.12
CA ASN A 147 -10.16 7.28 3.00
C ASN A 147 -11.13 6.39 2.22
N ASP A 148 -11.80 6.94 1.20
CA ASP A 148 -12.70 6.18 0.31
C ASP A 148 -11.96 5.02 -0.36
N ARG A 149 -10.73 5.25 -0.84
CA ARG A 149 -9.90 4.20 -1.44
C ARG A 149 -9.53 3.11 -0.44
N VAL A 150 -9.23 3.48 0.80
CA VAL A 150 -8.91 2.52 1.87
C VAL A 150 -10.13 1.70 2.21
N GLU A 151 -11.30 2.32 2.32
CA GLU A 151 -12.56 1.63 2.59
C GLU A 151 -12.91 0.65 1.45
N LEU A 152 -12.81 1.09 0.19
CA LEU A 152 -13.00 0.21 -0.97
C LEU A 152 -12.04 -0.98 -0.93
N TYR A 153 -10.76 -0.73 -0.60
CA TYR A 153 -9.76 -1.78 -0.47
C TYR A 153 -10.08 -2.77 0.67
N GLN A 154 -10.44 -2.27 1.85
CA GLN A 154 -10.83 -3.08 3.00
C GLN A 154 -12.08 -3.93 2.71
N ASN A 155 -13.01 -3.41 1.91
CA ASN A 155 -14.22 -4.10 1.49
C ASN A 155 -14.01 -5.03 0.28
N GLY A 156 -12.78 -5.15 -0.23
CA GLY A 156 -12.45 -6.04 -1.35
C GLY A 156 -13.00 -5.57 -2.71
N ILE A 157 -13.27 -4.26 -2.85
CA ILE A 157 -13.78 -3.64 -4.08
C ILE A 157 -12.59 -3.03 -4.83
N PHE A 158 -12.04 -3.80 -5.77
CA PHE A 158 -10.81 -3.44 -6.51
C PHE A 158 -11.05 -2.81 -7.89
N SER A 159 -12.30 -2.66 -8.33
CA SER A 159 -12.62 -2.47 -9.76
C SER A 159 -12.67 -1.02 -10.26
N GLU A 160 -12.57 -0.01 -9.39
CA GLU A 160 -12.66 1.39 -9.82
C GLU A 160 -11.36 2.15 -9.55
N LEU A 161 -10.46 2.11 -10.54
CA LEU A 161 -9.46 3.17 -10.73
C LEU A 161 -10.20 4.45 -11.14
N LEU A 162 -10.74 5.17 -10.17
CA LEU A 162 -11.24 6.53 -10.40
C LEU A 162 -10.05 7.41 -10.81
N LYS A 163 -10.11 7.88 -12.06
CA LYS A 163 -9.17 8.82 -12.67
C LYS A 163 -8.93 9.98 -11.70
N LEU A 164 -7.69 10.12 -11.24
CA LEU A 164 -7.21 11.36 -10.66
C LEU A 164 -7.35 12.43 -11.75
N TYR A 165 -8.20 13.43 -11.51
CA TYR A 165 -8.27 14.65 -12.32
C TYR A 165 -7.11 15.56 -11.96
#